data_AF-A0A928HXH2-F1
#
_entry.id   AF-A0A928HXH2-F1
#
_cell.length_a   1.000
_cell.length_b   1.000
_cell.length_c   1.000
_cell.angle_alpha   90.00
_cell.angle_beta   90.00
_cell.angle_gamma   90.00
#
_symmetry.space_group_name_H-M   'P 1'
#
loop_
_entity.id
_entity.type
_entity.pdbx_description
1 polymer ?
#
loop_
_entity_poly.entity_id
_entity_poly.type
_entity_poly.pdbx_seq_one_letter_code
_entity_poly.pdbx_strand_id
1 'polypeptide(L)'
;MTYYEITVEVRKRDRLVPVYAGGAYTAQHHVGDDNILFLIENTNEKEFFAYCELLLENGYTLHSENSLSGNLFKTYAADERLLHIIYIKNEGKTRIISGLLDDRALIPTEQITNVAGARPCEVTQMIMDYYQPEPRKDGNFGMCYIVTLDDGSLIVYDGFACFSKLDLERFWGLLCEKGIRDEDGKIVISAWIITHEHHDHYWGMYRTLLDHGDEIRVKKLFVTVMPLSLIGGALKGLDGFVTTGRLDEVFEKTERFDIIRMHTGQKFNIRNAQIEVLYTLEDIFPEREKDFLTFNDTSTVTRITADGHTFMILGDAYQIASDVMCSIYGKDLKSDVSTVSHHGWWGCSKEAYNYISPKFFVFPHSRRWFDRFLKMKPDPENKNQQLYGLFYESTIHTFDMVDRDFERYLLADHYNKTITLKTLAVRNEERFNEQYGYPY
;
A
#
# COMPACT_ATOMS: atom_id res chain seq x y z
N MET A 1 25.43 14.70 -5.33
CA MET A 1 26.28 13.62 -4.81
C MET A 1 26.06 12.39 -5.67
N THR A 2 27.10 11.62 -5.95
CA THR A 2 26.96 10.33 -6.66
C THR A 2 26.42 9.25 -5.72
N TYR A 3 25.74 8.22 -6.23
CA TYR A 3 25.24 7.08 -5.42
C TYR A 3 26.31 6.47 -4.50
N TYR A 4 27.57 6.47 -4.96
CA TYR A 4 28.71 6.01 -4.18
C TYR A 4 29.03 6.91 -2.98
N GLU A 5 28.90 8.23 -3.12
CA GLU A 5 29.11 9.19 -2.02
C GLU A 5 28.03 9.06 -0.95
N ILE A 6 26.76 8.87 -1.36
CA ILE A 6 25.62 8.62 -0.45
C ILE A 6 25.84 7.33 0.35
N THR A 7 26.21 6.24 -0.35
CA THR A 7 26.47 4.93 0.30
C THR A 7 27.60 4.99 1.33
N VAL A 8 28.65 5.78 1.08
CA VAL A 8 29.79 5.93 2.00
C VAL A 8 29.44 6.79 3.20
N GLU A 9 28.61 7.82 3.03
CA GLU A 9 28.15 8.68 4.13
C GLU A 9 27.16 7.95 5.04
N VAL A 10 26.20 7.21 4.47
CA VAL A 10 25.27 6.33 5.20
C VAL A 10 26.06 5.33 6.05
N ARG A 11 27.05 4.62 5.48
CA ARG A 11 27.92 3.67 6.22
C ARG A 11 28.72 4.30 7.36
N LYS A 12 29.06 5.60 7.30
CA LYS A 12 29.70 6.29 8.43
C LYS A 12 28.71 6.65 9.53
N ARG A 13 27.46 6.94 9.18
CA ARG A 13 26.38 7.26 10.12
C ARG A 13 25.76 6.00 10.76
N ASP A 14 25.87 4.83 10.13
CA ASP A 14 25.36 3.55 10.67
C ASP A 14 26.11 3.00 11.88
N ARG A 15 27.24 3.61 12.26
CA ARG A 15 27.93 3.32 13.54
C ARG A 15 27.08 3.65 14.78
N LEU A 16 25.90 4.23 14.59
CA LEU A 16 24.92 4.59 15.62
C LEU A 16 23.87 3.50 15.88
N VAL A 17 23.79 2.43 15.07
CA VAL A 17 22.87 1.32 15.34
C VAL A 17 23.50 0.38 16.37
N PRO A 18 22.95 0.23 17.59
CA PRO A 18 23.51 -0.67 18.58
C PRO A 18 23.57 -2.12 18.06
N VAL A 19 24.57 -2.88 18.47
CA VAL A 19 24.74 -4.27 18.01
C VAL A 19 23.73 -5.17 18.70
N TYR A 20 22.94 -5.90 17.91
CA TYR A 20 22.07 -6.95 18.42
C TYR A 20 22.91 -8.14 18.91
N ALA A 21 22.97 -8.36 20.22
CA ALA A 21 23.87 -9.34 20.83
C ALA A 21 23.38 -10.81 20.75
N GLY A 22 22.08 -11.03 20.58
CA GLY A 22 21.48 -12.37 20.48
C GLY A 22 21.47 -12.94 19.06
N GLY A 23 21.26 -14.25 18.94
CA GLY A 23 21.20 -14.93 17.65
C GLY A 23 22.48 -14.79 16.80
N ALA A 24 22.32 -14.83 15.48
CA ALA A 24 23.40 -14.74 14.50
C ALA A 24 23.09 -13.65 13.45
N TYR A 25 23.94 -12.64 13.36
CA TYR A 25 23.92 -11.69 12.25
C TYR A 25 24.27 -12.41 10.95
N THR A 26 23.37 -12.36 9.96
CA THR A 26 23.55 -13.09 8.70
C THR A 26 23.74 -12.20 7.49
N ALA A 27 23.06 -11.04 7.43
CA ALA A 27 23.13 -10.17 6.26
C ALA A 27 22.72 -8.72 6.53
N GLN A 28 23.09 -7.85 5.60
CA GLN A 28 22.66 -6.45 5.51
C GLN A 28 22.26 -6.13 4.06
N HIS A 29 21.13 -5.45 3.88
CA HIS A 29 20.58 -5.09 2.58
C HIS A 29 20.16 -3.63 2.51
N HIS A 30 20.31 -3.01 1.34
CA HIS A 30 19.73 -1.71 1.06
C HIS A 30 18.30 -1.89 0.55
N VAL A 31 17.31 -1.43 1.32
CA VAL A 31 15.88 -1.67 1.06
C VAL A 31 15.14 -0.44 0.55
N GLY A 32 15.88 0.61 0.19
CA GLY A 32 15.39 1.76 -0.57
C GLY A 32 15.17 2.96 0.34
N ASP A 33 15.07 4.16 -0.22
CA ASP A 33 14.90 5.40 0.56
C ASP A 33 15.95 5.56 1.68
N ASP A 34 17.22 5.26 1.38
CA ASP A 34 18.33 5.22 2.35
C ASP A 34 18.11 4.33 3.58
N ASN A 35 17.17 3.38 3.51
CA ASN A 35 16.94 2.39 4.55
C ASN A 35 17.86 1.18 4.38
N ILE A 36 18.37 0.72 5.51
CA ILE A 36 19.20 -0.47 5.62
C ILE A 36 18.50 -1.49 6.52
N LEU A 37 18.36 -2.70 5.99
CA LEU A 37 17.88 -3.86 6.74
C LEU A 37 19.08 -4.66 7.27
N PHE A 38 19.11 -4.96 8.56
CA PHE A 38 20.00 -5.94 9.18
C PHE A 38 19.18 -7.18 9.57
N LEU A 39 19.65 -8.36 9.17
CA LEU A 39 18.99 -9.64 9.47
C LEU A 39 19.75 -10.41 10.56
N ILE A 40 19.01 -10.78 11.59
CA ILE A 40 19.44 -11.64 12.69
C ILE A 40 18.62 -12.93 12.65
N GLU A 41 19.27 -14.07 12.51
CA GLU A 41 18.63 -15.40 12.54
C GLU A 41 18.94 -16.14 13.84
N ASN A 42 18.22 -17.23 14.11
CA ASN A 42 18.39 -18.05 15.32
C ASN A 42 18.24 -17.23 16.62
N THR A 43 17.35 -16.24 16.61
CA THR A 43 17.05 -15.39 17.76
C THR A 43 15.69 -15.72 18.36
N ASN A 44 15.42 -15.22 19.56
CA ASN A 44 14.17 -15.42 20.28
C ASN A 44 13.62 -14.14 20.92
N GLU A 45 12.40 -14.26 21.45
CA GLU A 45 11.68 -13.16 22.10
C GLU A 45 12.48 -12.50 23.24
N LYS A 46 13.22 -13.27 24.05
CA LYS A 46 14.04 -12.72 25.14
C LYS A 46 15.18 -11.85 24.61
N GLU A 47 15.83 -12.28 23.53
CA GLU A 47 16.90 -11.53 22.88
C GLU A 47 16.37 -10.27 22.19
N PHE A 48 15.17 -10.34 21.61
CA PHE A 48 14.48 -9.17 21.06
C PHE A 48 14.22 -8.10 22.13
N PHE A 49 13.68 -8.49 23.29
CA PHE A 49 13.46 -7.53 24.37
C PHE A 49 14.77 -7.01 24.98
N ALA A 50 15.81 -7.84 25.08
CA ALA A 50 17.12 -7.37 25.51
C ALA A 50 17.69 -6.29 24.56
N TYR A 51 17.49 -6.44 23.25
CA TYR A 51 17.86 -5.41 22.30
C TYR A 51 17.01 -4.14 22.43
N CYS A 52 15.72 -4.27 22.68
CA CYS A 52 14.84 -3.12 22.96
C CYS A 52 15.33 -2.28 24.15
N GLU A 53 15.70 -2.92 25.26
CA GLU A 53 16.27 -2.22 26.42
C GLU A 53 17.60 -1.56 26.08
N LEU A 54 18.46 -2.22 25.30
CA LEU A 54 19.71 -1.63 24.82
C LEU A 54 19.47 -0.36 24.00
N LEU A 55 18.44 -0.32 23.16
CA LEU A 55 18.08 0.90 22.42
C LEU A 55 17.73 2.05 23.37
N LEU A 56 16.91 1.79 24.39
CA LEU A 56 16.55 2.79 25.41
C LEU A 56 17.79 3.30 26.17
N GLU A 57 18.70 2.40 26.57
CA GLU A 57 19.97 2.75 27.23
C GLU A 57 20.89 3.62 26.35
N ASN A 58 20.76 3.49 25.02
CA ASN A 58 21.51 4.27 24.03
C ASN A 58 20.76 5.51 23.53
N GLY A 59 19.74 5.97 24.27
CA GLY A 59 19.06 7.24 24.01
C GLY A 59 17.97 7.19 22.95
N TYR A 60 17.60 6.00 22.45
CA TYR A 60 16.41 5.86 21.63
C TYR A 60 15.14 5.95 22.48
N THR A 61 14.10 6.49 21.86
CA THR A 61 12.76 6.52 22.44
C THR A 61 11.84 5.57 21.69
N LEU A 62 10.98 4.84 22.41
CA LEU A 62 9.95 4.03 21.80
C LEU A 62 8.88 4.96 21.20
N HIS A 63 8.68 4.86 19.89
CA HIS A 63 7.71 5.67 19.15
C HIS A 63 6.39 4.94 18.96
N SER A 64 6.45 3.67 18.53
CA SER A 64 5.27 2.84 18.34
C SER A 64 5.58 1.37 18.55
N GLU A 65 4.57 0.59 18.91
CA GLU A 65 4.67 -0.86 19.05
C GLU A 65 3.38 -1.56 18.65
N ASN A 66 3.52 -2.81 18.22
CA ASN A 66 2.41 -3.70 17.90
C ASN A 66 2.82 -5.16 18.14
N SER A 67 1.84 -6.03 18.29
CA SER A 67 2.04 -7.48 18.28
C SER A 67 0.88 -8.15 17.55
N LEU A 68 1.18 -9.08 16.65
CA LEU A 68 0.17 -9.80 15.88
C LEU A 68 0.65 -11.23 15.62
N SER A 69 -0.21 -12.22 15.84
CA SER A 69 0.13 -13.65 15.68
C SER A 69 1.34 -14.12 16.49
N GLY A 70 1.65 -13.44 17.60
CA GLY A 70 2.83 -13.72 18.43
C GLY A 70 4.14 -13.12 17.90
N ASN A 71 4.10 -12.38 16.80
CA ASN A 71 5.20 -11.57 16.28
C ASN A 71 5.21 -10.20 16.98
N LEU A 72 6.40 -9.58 17.06
CA LEU A 72 6.60 -8.33 17.79
C LEU A 72 7.19 -7.26 16.87
N PHE A 73 6.64 -6.05 16.95
CA PHE A 73 7.02 -4.95 16.09
C PHE A 73 7.21 -3.69 16.95
N LYS A 74 8.37 -3.04 16.86
CA LYS A 74 8.64 -1.80 17.61
C LYS A 74 9.42 -0.80 16.76
N THR A 75 8.95 0.44 16.71
CA THR A 75 9.68 1.58 16.14
C THR A 75 10.29 2.40 17.26
N TYR A 76 11.58 2.68 17.13
CA TYR A 76 12.34 3.58 17.98
C TYR A 76 12.87 4.75 17.16
N ALA A 77 13.08 5.90 17.80
CA ALA A 77 13.71 7.05 17.18
C ALA A 77 14.72 7.72 18.12
N ALA A 78 15.82 8.20 17.55
CA ALA A 78 16.85 9.01 18.20
C ALA A 78 17.45 9.96 17.16
N ASP A 79 17.58 11.25 17.50
CA ASP A 79 18.07 12.29 16.59
C ASP A 79 17.36 12.24 15.22
N GLU A 80 18.12 12.11 14.12
CA GLU A 80 17.62 11.99 12.75
C GLU A 80 17.52 10.52 12.28
N ARG A 81 17.35 9.57 13.21
CA ARG A 81 17.31 8.13 12.90
C ARG A 81 16.07 7.43 13.44
N LEU A 82 15.51 6.58 12.59
CA LEU A 82 14.48 5.61 12.94
C LEU A 82 15.08 4.21 12.96
N LEU A 83 14.66 3.39 13.91
CA LEU A 83 14.88 1.94 13.92
C LEU A 83 13.54 1.24 14.04
N HIS A 84 13.16 0.43 13.05
CA HIS A 84 12.00 -0.45 13.14
C HIS A 84 12.44 -1.90 13.28
N ILE A 85 12.06 -2.52 14.41
CA ILE A 85 12.49 -3.86 14.79
C ILE A 85 11.30 -4.82 14.65
N ILE A 86 11.48 -5.84 13.83
CA ILE A 86 10.47 -6.85 13.52
C ILE A 86 11.00 -8.21 13.99
N TYR A 87 10.34 -8.83 14.96
CA TYR A 87 10.60 -10.21 15.36
C TYR A 87 9.49 -11.14 14.90
N ILE A 88 9.85 -12.09 14.04
CA ILE A 88 8.94 -13.10 13.51
C ILE A 88 9.20 -14.42 14.24
N LYS A 89 8.21 -14.85 15.03
CA LYS A 89 8.36 -15.93 16.01
C LYS A 89 8.55 -17.29 15.37
N ASN A 90 7.78 -17.62 14.34
CA ASN A 90 7.85 -18.92 13.67
C ASN A 90 9.12 -19.07 12.82
N GLU A 91 9.73 -17.97 12.40
CA GLU A 91 11.02 -17.94 11.70
C GLU A 91 12.21 -17.95 12.67
N GLY A 92 12.05 -17.47 13.91
CA GLY A 92 13.17 -17.23 14.81
C GLY A 92 14.11 -16.15 14.28
N LYS A 93 13.55 -15.12 13.62
CA LYS A 93 14.30 -14.04 12.95
C LYS A 93 13.93 -12.67 13.49
N THR A 94 14.93 -11.81 13.65
CA THR A 94 14.73 -10.37 13.87
C THR A 94 15.29 -9.59 12.67
N ARG A 95 14.46 -8.70 12.13
CA ARG A 95 14.82 -7.71 11.11
C ARG A 95 14.92 -6.35 11.80
N ILE A 96 16.03 -5.64 11.59
CA ILE A 96 16.25 -4.28 12.09
C ILE A 96 16.34 -3.38 10.88
N ILE A 97 15.36 -2.51 10.68
CA ILE A 97 15.36 -1.54 9.59
C ILE A 97 15.81 -0.21 10.16
N SER A 98 16.90 0.32 9.64
CA SER A 98 17.44 1.62 10.00
C SER A 98 17.20 2.60 8.85
N GLY A 99 16.46 3.68 9.13
CA GLY A 99 16.19 4.76 8.20
C GLY A 99 16.63 6.11 8.74
N LEU A 100 16.89 7.06 7.84
CA LEU A 100 17.09 8.48 8.20
C LEU A 100 15.75 9.21 8.22
N LEU A 101 15.61 10.17 9.13
CA LEU A 101 14.42 11.01 9.32
C LEU A 101 14.57 12.42 8.72
N ASP A 102 15.58 12.65 7.86
CA ASP A 102 15.93 13.97 7.30
C ASP A 102 14.69 14.76 6.80
N ASP A 103 14.08 14.33 5.70
CA ASP A 103 12.83 14.88 5.13
C ASP A 103 11.65 13.90 5.28
N ARG A 104 11.81 12.90 6.15
CA ARG A 104 10.82 11.85 6.42
C ARG A 104 10.22 12.04 7.80
N ALA A 105 8.92 11.75 7.92
CA ALA A 105 8.23 11.72 9.20
C ALA A 105 8.03 10.27 9.67
N LEU A 106 7.90 10.12 10.99
CA LEU A 106 7.47 8.86 11.59
C LEU A 106 5.96 8.67 11.39
N ILE A 107 5.48 7.42 11.50
CA ILE A 107 4.04 7.14 11.51
C ILE A 107 3.33 7.93 12.64
N PRO A 108 2.09 8.38 12.46
CA PRO A 108 1.39 9.11 13.51
C PRO A 108 1.07 8.21 14.71
N THR A 109 1.16 8.77 15.92
CA THR A 109 0.82 8.10 17.19
C THR A 109 -0.50 8.62 17.77
N GLU A 110 -1.29 9.31 16.95
CA GLU A 110 -2.60 9.83 17.30
C GLU A 110 -3.50 8.70 17.83
N GLN A 111 -4.26 8.99 18.88
CA GLN A 111 -5.28 8.07 19.38
C GLN A 111 -6.56 8.21 18.54
N ILE A 112 -7.31 7.12 18.37
CA ILE A 112 -8.64 7.19 17.75
C ILE A 112 -9.51 8.17 18.54
N THR A 113 -10.06 9.15 17.84
CA THR A 113 -11.09 10.03 18.39
C THR A 113 -12.44 9.52 17.89
N ASN A 114 -13.33 9.15 18.81
CA ASN A 114 -14.70 8.76 18.46
C ASN A 114 -15.61 9.92 18.84
N VAL A 115 -16.18 10.59 17.85
CA VAL A 115 -17.17 11.65 18.09
C VAL A 115 -18.57 11.04 18.02
N ALA A 116 -19.35 11.19 19.10
CA ALA A 116 -20.72 10.69 19.14
C ALA A 116 -21.58 11.38 18.06
N GLY A 117 -22.25 10.58 17.23
CA GLY A 117 -23.04 11.08 16.10
C GLY A 117 -22.22 11.43 14.85
N ALA A 118 -20.93 11.11 14.82
CA ALA A 118 -20.12 11.28 13.62
C ALA A 118 -20.63 10.41 12.46
N ARG A 119 -20.36 10.87 11.24
CA ARG A 119 -20.65 10.12 10.01
C ARG A 119 -19.89 8.79 10.01
N PRO A 120 -20.46 7.71 9.46
CA PRO A 120 -19.74 6.47 9.33
C PRO A 120 -18.57 6.62 8.34
N CYS A 121 -17.54 5.81 8.55
CA CYS A 121 -16.45 5.63 7.61
C CYS A 121 -16.95 4.92 6.35
N GLU A 122 -16.58 5.46 5.20
CA GLU A 122 -17.00 4.92 3.90
C GLU A 122 -15.80 4.74 2.99
N VAL A 123 -15.74 3.61 2.28
CA VAL A 123 -14.71 3.35 1.27
C VAL A 123 -15.39 3.37 -0.10
N THR A 124 -14.97 4.30 -0.96
CA THR A 124 -15.45 4.42 -2.33
C THR A 124 -14.36 3.98 -3.30
N GLN A 125 -14.66 2.95 -4.10
CA GLN A 125 -13.90 2.63 -5.29
C GLN A 125 -14.36 3.52 -6.45
N MET A 126 -13.43 4.24 -7.06
CA MET A 126 -13.73 5.06 -8.23
C MET A 126 -13.84 4.21 -9.51
N ILE A 127 -14.78 4.54 -10.37
CA ILE A 127 -14.85 4.04 -11.75
C ILE A 127 -13.74 4.64 -12.63
N MET A 128 -13.16 3.83 -13.51
CA MET A 128 -12.18 4.27 -14.50
C MET A 128 -12.77 4.36 -15.91
N ASP A 129 -12.06 5.03 -16.81
CA ASP A 129 -12.33 5.05 -18.24
C ASP A 129 -11.83 3.74 -18.90
N TYR A 130 -12.63 2.69 -18.74
CA TYR A 130 -12.29 1.35 -19.23
C TYR A 130 -12.46 1.15 -20.74
N TYR A 131 -13.16 2.04 -21.43
CA TYR A 131 -13.64 1.84 -22.81
C TYR A 131 -12.92 2.75 -23.82
N GLN A 132 -11.59 2.77 -23.76
CA GLN A 132 -10.78 3.57 -24.68
C GLN A 132 -10.67 2.94 -26.08
N PRO A 133 -10.49 3.75 -27.15
CA PRO A 133 -10.20 3.24 -28.48
C PRO A 133 -8.80 2.58 -28.56
N GLU A 134 -8.58 1.79 -29.62
CA GLU A 134 -7.28 1.17 -29.92
C GLU A 134 -6.15 2.20 -30.01
N PRO A 135 -4.90 1.86 -29.63
CA PRO A 135 -4.41 0.55 -29.21
C PRO A 135 -4.62 0.24 -27.72
N ARG A 136 -5.31 1.11 -26.97
CA ARG A 136 -5.60 0.96 -25.54
C ARG A 136 -6.98 0.41 -25.29
N LYS A 137 -7.53 -0.32 -26.27
CA LYS A 137 -8.80 -1.00 -26.13
C LYS A 137 -8.65 -1.95 -24.96
N ASP A 138 -9.38 -1.63 -23.89
CA ASP A 138 -9.44 -2.29 -22.58
C ASP A 138 -8.95 -1.46 -21.39
N GLY A 139 -8.58 -0.19 -21.60
CA GLY A 139 -8.79 0.91 -20.65
C GLY A 139 -7.74 1.11 -19.55
N ASN A 140 -7.97 2.16 -18.74
CA ASN A 140 -7.16 2.50 -17.56
C ASN A 140 -7.37 1.49 -16.42
N PHE A 141 -6.29 1.03 -15.80
CA PHE A 141 -6.30 0.08 -14.68
C PHE A 141 -5.91 0.80 -13.38
N GLY A 142 -6.77 1.68 -12.86
CA GLY A 142 -6.50 2.36 -11.60
C GLY A 142 -6.94 1.56 -10.37
N MET A 143 -6.24 1.76 -9.24
CA MET A 143 -6.64 1.27 -7.91
C MET A 143 -7.04 2.42 -6.98
N CYS A 144 -7.85 3.36 -7.46
CA CYS A 144 -8.23 4.54 -6.69
C CYS A 144 -9.36 4.23 -5.68
N TYR A 145 -9.03 4.32 -4.39
CA TYR A 145 -10.00 4.23 -3.30
C TYR A 145 -9.98 5.50 -2.45
N ILE A 146 -11.18 6.02 -2.13
CA ILE A 146 -11.35 7.17 -1.24
C ILE A 146 -12.04 6.69 0.03
N VAL A 147 -11.33 6.76 1.15
CA VAL A 147 -11.87 6.51 2.48
C VAL A 147 -12.29 7.85 3.06
N THR A 148 -13.58 8.03 3.29
CA THR A 148 -14.06 9.24 3.97
C THR A 148 -14.21 8.98 5.45
N LEU A 149 -13.50 9.76 6.26
CA LEU A 149 -13.40 9.61 7.70
C LEU A 149 -14.59 10.25 8.43
N ASP A 150 -14.66 10.03 9.74
CA ASP A 150 -15.74 10.53 10.59
C ASP A 150 -15.77 12.06 10.73
N ASP A 151 -14.62 12.73 10.61
CA ASP A 151 -14.50 14.19 10.52
C ASP A 151 -14.74 14.73 9.10
N GLY A 152 -14.96 13.84 8.12
CA GLY A 152 -15.18 14.15 6.71
C GLY A 152 -13.92 14.45 5.90
N SER A 153 -12.73 14.40 6.51
CA SER A 153 -11.48 14.40 5.75
C SER A 153 -11.25 13.06 5.05
N LEU A 154 -10.32 13.04 4.08
CA LEU A 154 -10.12 11.89 3.20
C LEU A 154 -8.81 11.15 3.48
N ILE A 155 -8.83 9.82 3.37
CA ILE A 155 -7.65 9.03 2.99
C ILE A 155 -7.84 8.62 1.53
N VAL A 156 -6.84 8.83 0.70
CA VAL A 156 -6.83 8.34 -0.68
C VAL A 156 -5.80 7.23 -0.80
N TYR A 157 -6.19 6.08 -1.33
CA TYR A 157 -5.28 5.01 -1.71
C TYR A 157 -5.06 5.05 -3.21
N ASP A 158 -3.79 4.99 -3.61
CA ASP A 158 -3.31 4.97 -4.99
C ASP A 158 -3.98 6.07 -5.85
N GLY A 159 -4.40 5.70 -7.05
CA GLY A 159 -4.74 6.60 -8.13
C GLY A 159 -5.06 5.80 -9.37
N PHE A 160 -4.66 6.32 -10.53
CA PHE A 160 -4.99 5.74 -11.82
C PHE A 160 -4.01 6.25 -12.88
N ALA A 161 -3.90 5.54 -14.01
CA ALA A 161 -3.14 6.01 -15.14
C ALA A 161 -3.93 7.11 -15.88
N CYS A 162 -3.39 8.31 -16.07
CA CYS A 162 -4.14 9.36 -16.77
C CYS A 162 -4.04 9.18 -18.30
N PHE A 163 -4.86 8.27 -18.85
CA PHE A 163 -4.95 8.07 -20.30
C PHE A 163 -6.00 8.95 -20.99
N SER A 164 -6.95 9.50 -20.22
CA SER A 164 -7.93 10.49 -20.68
C SER A 164 -8.21 11.52 -19.58
N LYS A 165 -8.79 12.67 -19.95
CA LYS A 165 -9.20 13.70 -18.98
C LYS A 165 -10.36 13.26 -18.09
N LEU A 166 -11.14 12.29 -18.55
CA LEU A 166 -12.36 11.83 -17.90
C LEU A 166 -12.10 11.32 -16.48
N ASP A 167 -11.03 10.56 -16.27
CA ASP A 167 -10.71 10.03 -14.94
C ASP A 167 -10.22 11.13 -13.99
N LEU A 168 -9.49 12.14 -14.49
CA LEU A 168 -9.12 13.31 -13.69
C LEU A 168 -10.36 14.12 -13.27
N GLU A 169 -11.28 14.37 -14.20
CA GLU A 169 -12.53 15.09 -13.91
C GLU A 169 -13.41 14.34 -12.91
N ARG A 170 -13.56 13.02 -13.09
CA ARG A 170 -14.29 12.15 -12.15
C ARG A 170 -13.67 12.16 -10.77
N PHE A 171 -12.34 12.04 -10.71
CA PHE A 171 -11.62 12.01 -9.45
C PHE A 171 -11.73 13.35 -8.71
N TRP A 172 -11.52 14.47 -9.42
CA TRP A 172 -11.70 15.81 -8.85
C TRP A 172 -13.13 16.04 -8.34
N GLY A 173 -14.14 15.67 -9.14
CA GLY A 173 -15.54 15.72 -8.74
C GLY A 173 -15.80 14.90 -7.46
N LEU A 174 -15.22 13.71 -7.36
CA LEU A 174 -15.36 12.83 -6.20
C LEU A 174 -14.69 13.39 -4.94
N LEU A 175 -13.50 13.99 -5.07
CA LEU A 175 -12.84 14.71 -3.98
C LEU A 175 -13.68 15.90 -3.50
N CYS A 176 -14.30 16.63 -4.44
CA CYS A 176 -15.18 17.75 -4.14
C CYS A 176 -16.46 17.31 -3.42
N GLU A 177 -17.07 16.20 -3.85
CA GLU A 177 -18.27 15.63 -3.25
C GLU A 177 -18.02 15.12 -1.83
N LYS A 178 -16.91 14.40 -1.62
CA LYS A 178 -16.70 13.63 -0.39
C LYS A 178 -15.92 14.38 0.69
N GLY A 179 -14.96 15.20 0.29
CA GLY A 179 -14.01 15.84 1.20
C GLY A 179 -14.54 17.13 1.79
N ILE A 180 -14.39 17.30 3.10
CA ILE A 180 -14.61 18.59 3.74
C ILE A 180 -13.64 19.64 3.22
N ARG A 181 -14.00 20.91 3.41
CA ARG A 181 -13.11 22.04 3.25
C ARG A 181 -12.61 22.52 4.61
N ASP A 182 -11.34 22.88 4.69
CA ASP A 182 -10.80 23.59 5.85
C ASP A 182 -11.12 25.10 5.81
N GLU A 183 -10.54 25.85 6.74
CA GLU A 183 -10.77 27.30 6.91
C GLU A 183 -10.32 28.14 5.70
N ASP A 184 -9.38 27.63 4.89
CA ASP A 184 -8.93 28.27 3.65
C ASP A 184 -9.77 27.84 2.44
N GLY A 185 -10.78 27.01 2.65
CA GLY A 185 -11.61 26.46 1.59
C GLY A 185 -10.98 25.30 0.83
N LYS A 186 -9.88 24.70 1.33
CA LYS A 186 -9.17 23.61 0.64
C LYS A 186 -9.69 22.23 1.01
N ILE A 187 -9.72 21.29 0.06
CA ILE A 187 -10.09 19.90 0.32
C ILE A 187 -9.07 19.26 1.26
N VAL A 188 -9.52 18.66 2.36
CA VAL A 188 -8.60 18.03 3.32
C VAL A 188 -8.36 16.55 3.00
N ILE A 189 -7.15 16.24 2.54
CA ILE A 189 -6.64 14.86 2.42
C ILE A 189 -5.72 14.58 3.61
N SER A 190 -6.25 13.89 4.62
CA SER A 190 -5.52 13.52 5.83
C SER A 190 -4.38 12.55 5.55
N ALA A 191 -4.53 11.69 4.55
CA ALA A 191 -3.43 10.91 4.00
C ALA A 191 -3.64 10.51 2.55
N TRP A 192 -2.55 10.46 1.80
CA TRP A 192 -2.45 9.74 0.55
C TRP A 192 -1.54 8.53 0.76
N ILE A 193 -1.99 7.33 0.42
CA ILE A 193 -1.22 6.09 0.59
C ILE A 193 -0.99 5.49 -0.79
N ILE A 194 0.25 5.45 -1.23
CA ILE A 194 0.67 4.78 -2.47
C ILE A 194 1.18 3.40 -2.09
N THR A 195 0.50 2.36 -2.56
CA THR A 195 0.87 0.96 -2.33
C THR A 195 2.22 0.65 -2.97
N HIS A 196 2.43 1.08 -4.22
CA HIS A 196 3.70 0.99 -4.95
C HIS A 196 3.74 1.99 -6.12
N GLU A 197 4.90 2.19 -6.72
CA GLU A 197 5.13 3.28 -7.67
C GLU A 197 5.00 2.89 -9.16
N HIS A 198 4.06 2.01 -9.51
CA HIS A 198 3.65 1.87 -10.92
C HIS A 198 2.76 3.05 -11.34
N HIS A 199 2.89 3.47 -12.61
CA HIS A 199 2.19 4.63 -13.18
C HIS A 199 0.68 4.65 -12.89
N ASP A 200 0.00 3.52 -12.95
CA ASP A 200 -1.42 3.38 -12.70
C ASP A 200 -1.84 3.48 -11.23
N HIS A 201 -0.89 3.61 -10.30
CA HIS A 201 -1.15 3.79 -8.88
C HIS A 201 -0.90 5.23 -8.39
N TYR A 202 0.00 5.99 -9.03
CA TYR A 202 0.32 7.34 -8.54
C TYR A 202 0.00 8.47 -9.53
N TRP A 203 -0.19 8.18 -10.83
CA TRP A 203 -0.18 9.27 -11.81
C TRP A 203 -1.39 10.20 -11.70
N GLY A 204 -2.57 9.67 -11.39
CA GLY A 204 -3.78 10.45 -11.11
C GLY A 204 -3.58 11.41 -9.93
N MET A 205 -2.93 10.96 -8.85
CA MET A 205 -2.52 11.82 -7.74
C MET A 205 -1.63 12.94 -8.24
N TYR A 206 -0.54 12.58 -8.91
CA TYR A 206 0.46 13.52 -9.39
C TYR A 206 -0.18 14.63 -10.24
N ARG A 207 -1.01 14.27 -11.21
CA ARG A 207 -1.70 15.25 -12.06
C ARG A 207 -2.70 16.10 -11.29
N THR A 208 -3.47 15.51 -10.39
CA THR A 208 -4.42 16.26 -9.56
C THR A 208 -3.72 17.30 -8.69
N LEU A 209 -2.57 16.95 -8.08
CA LEU A 209 -1.80 17.88 -7.25
C LEU A 209 -1.12 18.98 -8.07
N LEU A 210 -0.78 18.73 -9.34
CA LEU A 210 -0.28 19.77 -10.24
C LEU A 210 -1.39 20.74 -10.67
N ASP A 211 -2.59 20.22 -10.93
CA ASP A 211 -3.69 20.99 -11.49
C ASP A 211 -4.50 21.75 -10.40
N HIS A 212 -4.59 21.19 -9.19
CA HIS A 212 -5.45 21.66 -8.09
C HIS A 212 -4.70 21.82 -6.74
N GLY A 213 -3.38 21.99 -6.78
CA GLY A 213 -2.55 21.99 -5.57
C GLY A 213 -2.82 23.14 -4.59
N ASP A 214 -3.38 24.24 -5.05
CA ASP A 214 -3.84 25.38 -4.23
C ASP A 214 -5.25 25.18 -3.66
N GLU A 215 -6.02 24.25 -4.20
CA GLU A 215 -7.38 23.89 -3.76
C GLU A 215 -7.40 22.66 -2.83
N ILE A 216 -6.27 21.96 -2.67
CA ILE A 216 -6.15 20.75 -1.84
C ILE A 216 -5.11 20.98 -0.74
N ARG A 217 -5.38 20.44 0.45
CA ARG A 217 -4.41 20.28 1.53
C ARG A 217 -4.19 18.81 1.82
N VAL A 218 -3.06 18.29 1.34
CA VAL A 218 -2.55 16.97 1.74
C VAL A 218 -1.78 17.14 3.04
N LYS A 219 -2.00 16.26 4.02
CA LYS A 219 -1.25 16.30 5.30
C LYS A 219 -0.09 15.31 5.33
N LYS A 220 -0.30 14.12 4.76
CA LYS A 220 0.65 13.00 4.81
C LYS A 220 0.63 12.24 3.50
N LEU A 221 1.81 11.86 3.02
CA LEU A 221 2.02 10.90 1.94
C LEU A 221 2.72 9.68 2.51
N PHE A 222 2.10 8.52 2.42
CA PHE A 222 2.70 7.23 2.75
C PHE A 222 3.15 6.56 1.45
N VAL A 223 4.44 6.24 1.35
CA VAL A 223 5.01 5.62 0.15
C VAL A 223 6.26 4.81 0.51
N THR A 224 6.37 3.63 -0.09
CA THR A 224 7.58 2.79 -0.02
C THR A 224 8.33 2.89 -1.34
N VAL A 225 9.56 3.38 -1.29
CA VAL A 225 10.39 3.58 -2.49
C VAL A 225 11.36 2.42 -2.67
N MET A 226 11.39 1.85 -3.88
CA MET A 226 12.29 0.77 -4.26
C MET A 226 13.75 1.25 -4.33
N PRO A 227 14.76 0.43 -3.96
CA PRO A 227 16.15 0.74 -4.28
C PRO A 227 16.37 0.88 -5.79
N LEU A 228 16.86 2.05 -6.24
CA LEU A 228 17.21 2.29 -7.65
C LEU A 228 18.16 1.24 -8.25
N SER A 229 19.03 0.65 -7.43
CA SER A 229 19.97 -0.39 -7.83
C SER A 229 19.30 -1.72 -8.21
N LEU A 230 18.09 -1.97 -7.70
CA LEU A 230 17.33 -3.21 -7.93
C LEU A 230 16.29 -3.08 -9.03
N ILE A 231 16.11 -1.86 -9.58
CA ILE A 231 15.24 -1.61 -10.73
C ILE A 231 15.89 -2.19 -12.00
N GLY A 232 15.24 -3.19 -12.59
CA GLY A 232 15.67 -3.78 -13.87
C GLY A 232 15.81 -2.74 -14.98
N GLY A 233 16.73 -2.97 -15.93
CA GLY A 233 17.11 -1.98 -16.95
C GLY A 233 15.97 -1.44 -17.84
N ALA A 234 14.88 -2.19 -18.03
CA ALA A 234 13.71 -1.75 -18.78
C ALA A 234 12.77 -0.82 -18.00
N LEU A 235 12.84 -0.82 -16.66
CA LEU A 235 12.03 0.01 -15.76
C LEU A 235 12.74 1.32 -15.34
N LYS A 236 14.03 1.45 -15.65
CA LYS A 236 14.81 2.66 -15.32
C LYS A 236 14.25 3.88 -16.05
N GLY A 237 13.56 4.75 -15.30
CA GLY A 237 13.11 6.07 -15.73
C GLY A 237 11.69 6.13 -16.32
N LEU A 238 10.93 5.03 -16.32
CA LEU A 238 9.54 5.02 -16.81
C LEU A 238 8.51 5.11 -15.68
N ASP A 239 8.79 4.49 -14.53
CA ASP A 239 7.95 4.44 -13.34
C ASP A 239 8.70 4.94 -12.09
N GLY A 240 7.97 5.24 -11.00
CA GLY A 240 8.52 5.91 -9.82
C GLY A 240 8.02 7.35 -9.65
N PHE A 241 7.31 7.66 -8.57
CA PHE A 241 6.88 9.02 -8.23
C PHE A 241 8.00 9.80 -7.55
N VAL A 242 8.54 9.26 -6.46
CA VAL A 242 9.59 9.91 -5.66
C VAL A 242 10.93 9.86 -6.41
N THR A 243 11.26 8.70 -7.00
CA THR A 243 12.56 8.45 -7.64
C THR A 243 12.82 9.26 -8.92
N THR A 244 11.79 9.90 -9.47
CA THR A 244 11.88 10.68 -10.72
C THR A 244 11.78 12.18 -10.51
N GLY A 245 11.78 12.66 -9.27
CA GLY A 245 11.72 14.10 -8.95
C GLY A 245 10.32 14.72 -9.02
N ARG A 246 9.27 13.93 -9.31
CA ARG A 246 7.90 14.43 -9.41
C ARG A 246 7.35 14.98 -8.10
N LEU A 247 7.88 14.52 -6.98
CA LEU A 247 7.55 15.06 -5.67
C LEU A 247 7.97 16.53 -5.52
N ASP A 248 9.12 16.92 -6.09
CA ASP A 248 9.55 18.32 -6.08
C ASP A 248 8.61 19.19 -6.92
N GLU A 249 8.18 18.70 -8.10
CA GLU A 249 7.18 19.37 -8.94
C GLU A 249 5.85 19.56 -8.19
N VAL A 250 5.42 18.58 -7.39
CA VAL A 250 4.24 18.69 -6.54
C VAL A 250 4.42 19.75 -5.45
N PHE A 251 5.59 19.85 -4.82
CA PHE A 251 5.87 20.87 -3.81
C PHE A 251 6.02 22.28 -4.37
N GLU A 252 6.14 22.46 -5.69
CA GLU A 252 5.99 23.77 -6.33
C GLU A 252 4.53 24.23 -6.42
N LYS A 253 3.57 23.30 -6.29
CA LYS A 253 2.12 23.54 -6.46
C LYS A 253 1.31 23.40 -5.18
N THR A 254 1.86 22.72 -4.18
CA THR A 254 1.16 22.36 -2.95
C THR A 254 1.90 22.89 -1.72
N GLU A 255 1.19 23.01 -0.60
CA GLU A 255 1.86 23.06 0.70
C GLU A 255 2.63 21.77 0.94
N ARG A 256 3.80 21.86 1.58
CA ARG A 256 4.57 20.66 1.96
C ARG A 256 3.76 19.81 2.94
N PHE A 257 3.88 18.50 2.78
CA PHE A 257 3.26 17.49 3.62
C PHE A 257 4.28 16.46 4.10
N ASP A 258 3.95 15.76 5.18
CA ASP A 258 4.82 14.75 5.76
C ASP A 258 4.96 13.56 4.81
N ILE A 259 6.19 13.09 4.56
CA ILE A 259 6.45 11.87 3.77
C ILE A 259 6.84 10.75 4.72
N ILE A 260 6.12 9.64 4.68
CA ILE A 260 6.24 8.56 5.65
C ILE A 260 6.47 7.24 4.92
N ARG A 261 7.55 6.55 5.27
CA ARG A 261 7.76 5.16 4.86
C ARG A 261 7.07 4.22 5.85
N MET A 262 6.30 3.28 5.31
CA MET A 262 5.65 2.23 6.10
C MET A 262 6.55 1.01 6.23
N HIS A 263 6.45 0.31 7.36
CA HIS A 263 7.11 -0.97 7.58
C HIS A 263 6.12 -2.00 8.15
N THR A 264 6.30 -3.27 7.79
CA THR A 264 5.49 -4.38 8.27
C THR A 264 5.32 -4.40 9.78
N GLY A 265 4.07 -4.58 10.22
CA GLY A 265 3.67 -4.65 11.61
C GLY A 265 3.41 -3.29 12.26
N GLN A 266 3.74 -2.18 11.60
CA GLN A 266 3.34 -0.86 12.06
C GLN A 266 1.82 -0.71 12.09
N LYS A 267 1.36 0.06 13.07
CA LYS A 267 -0.05 0.33 13.30
C LYS A 267 -0.22 1.77 13.75
N PHE A 268 -1.07 2.51 13.05
CA PHE A 268 -1.28 3.93 13.30
C PHE A 268 -2.71 4.33 13.00
N ASN A 269 -3.14 5.46 13.54
CA ASN A 269 -4.50 5.96 13.33
C ASN A 269 -4.47 7.24 12.50
N ILE A 270 -5.48 7.38 11.65
CA ILE A 270 -5.84 8.63 10.99
C ILE A 270 -7.31 8.86 11.32
N ARG A 271 -7.55 9.78 12.27
CA ARG A 271 -8.89 9.99 12.86
C ARG A 271 -9.46 8.69 13.43
N ASN A 272 -10.66 8.29 13.00
CA ASN A 272 -11.33 7.06 13.40
C ASN A 272 -10.87 5.80 12.66
N ALA A 273 -10.02 5.93 11.64
CA ALA A 273 -9.50 4.79 10.90
C ALA A 273 -8.13 4.36 11.44
N GLN A 274 -8.02 3.09 11.82
CA GLN A 274 -6.75 2.48 12.16
C GLN A 274 -6.19 1.74 10.93
N ILE A 275 -4.95 2.01 10.59
CA ILE A 275 -4.24 1.34 9.50
C ILE A 275 -3.16 0.44 10.11
N GLU A 276 -3.19 -0.83 9.73
CA GLU A 276 -2.18 -1.84 10.09
C GLU A 276 -1.45 -2.29 8.82
N VAL A 277 -0.12 -2.20 8.83
CA VAL A 277 0.75 -2.56 7.72
C VAL A 277 1.09 -4.05 7.85
N LEU A 278 0.70 -4.87 6.87
CA LEU A 278 0.83 -6.32 6.95
C LEU A 278 2.00 -6.87 6.12
N TYR A 279 2.39 -6.16 5.07
CA TYR A 279 3.52 -6.54 4.23
C TYR A 279 4.16 -5.30 3.60
N THR A 280 5.48 -5.28 3.56
CA THR A 280 6.32 -4.30 2.87
C THR A 280 7.52 -4.99 2.21
N LEU A 281 8.24 -4.27 1.35
CA LEU A 281 9.37 -4.80 0.57
C LEU A 281 10.44 -5.48 1.44
N GLU A 282 10.63 -5.07 2.69
CA GLU A 282 11.66 -5.59 3.59
C GLU A 282 11.46 -7.08 3.93
N ASP A 283 10.24 -7.61 3.80
CA ASP A 283 9.92 -8.97 4.21
C ASP A 283 10.53 -10.03 3.27
N ILE A 284 10.78 -9.70 2.00
CA ILE A 284 11.30 -10.64 0.98
C ILE A 284 12.82 -10.69 0.92
N PHE A 285 13.52 -9.93 1.76
CA PHE A 285 14.99 -9.97 1.87
C PHE A 285 15.44 -11.02 2.90
N PRO A 286 16.57 -11.71 2.67
CA PRO A 286 17.49 -11.63 1.51
C PRO A 286 17.03 -12.38 0.25
N GLU A 287 15.96 -13.17 0.34
CA GLU A 287 15.63 -14.22 -0.63
C GLU A 287 15.52 -13.70 -2.07
N ARG A 288 15.06 -12.45 -2.24
CA ARG A 288 14.87 -11.80 -3.54
C ARG A 288 15.94 -10.78 -3.94
N GLU A 289 16.99 -10.58 -3.16
CA GLU A 289 18.05 -9.58 -3.50
C GLU A 289 18.74 -9.89 -4.85
N LYS A 290 18.84 -11.18 -5.19
CA LYS A 290 19.52 -11.65 -6.42
C LYS A 290 18.58 -11.76 -7.63
N ASP A 291 17.29 -11.62 -7.40
CA ASP A 291 16.28 -11.69 -8.45
C ASP A 291 16.00 -10.29 -9.03
N PHE A 292 15.41 -10.23 -10.21
CA PHE A 292 14.88 -8.97 -10.73
C PHE A 292 13.61 -8.61 -9.96
N LEU A 293 13.64 -7.52 -9.20
CA LEU A 293 12.45 -6.96 -8.55
C LEU A 293 11.62 -6.14 -9.55
N THR A 294 10.31 -6.23 -9.40
CA THR A 294 9.31 -5.38 -10.06
C THR A 294 8.75 -4.38 -9.06
N PHE A 295 8.07 -3.30 -9.49
CA PHE A 295 7.39 -2.43 -8.53
C PHE A 295 6.23 -3.16 -7.82
N ASN A 296 5.65 -4.22 -8.40
CA ASN A 296 4.62 -5.01 -7.72
C ASN A 296 5.14 -5.67 -6.45
N ASP A 297 6.43 -6.07 -6.42
CA ASP A 297 7.09 -6.61 -5.22
C ASP A 297 7.13 -5.61 -4.06
N THR A 298 7.04 -4.31 -4.37
CA THR A 298 7.06 -3.24 -3.38
C THR A 298 5.67 -2.83 -2.91
N SER A 299 4.62 -3.52 -3.35
CA SER A 299 3.24 -3.29 -2.89
C SER A 299 3.16 -3.38 -1.39
N THR A 300 2.79 -2.28 -0.74
CA THR A 300 2.51 -2.27 0.69
C THR A 300 1.08 -2.73 0.93
N VAL A 301 0.93 -3.84 1.66
CA VAL A 301 -0.40 -4.37 2.02
C VAL A 301 -0.83 -3.78 3.35
N THR A 302 -2.03 -3.22 3.39
CA THR A 302 -2.59 -2.63 4.61
C THR A 302 -3.99 -3.12 4.91
N ARG A 303 -4.36 -3.11 6.19
CA ARG A 303 -5.72 -3.34 6.66
C ARG A 303 -6.21 -2.11 7.39
N ILE A 304 -7.33 -1.56 6.93
CA ILE A 304 -8.06 -0.49 7.58
C ILE A 304 -9.06 -1.12 8.55
N THR A 305 -9.11 -0.65 9.79
CA THR A 305 -10.15 -0.97 10.77
C THR A 305 -10.89 0.32 11.14
N ALA A 306 -12.18 0.37 10.87
CA ALA A 306 -13.05 1.48 11.25
C ALA A 306 -14.50 1.00 11.43
N ASP A 307 -15.24 1.62 12.34
CA ASP A 307 -16.65 1.30 12.64
C ASP A 307 -16.92 -0.21 12.85
N GLY A 308 -15.98 -0.89 13.50
CA GLY A 308 -16.09 -2.31 13.86
C GLY A 308 -15.84 -3.30 12.71
N HIS A 309 -15.44 -2.83 11.52
CA HIS A 309 -15.18 -3.67 10.36
C HIS A 309 -13.82 -3.38 9.73
N THR A 310 -13.36 -4.32 8.90
CA THR A 310 -12.02 -4.33 8.32
C THR A 310 -12.03 -4.34 6.79
N PHE A 311 -11.13 -3.57 6.18
CA PHE A 311 -10.95 -3.48 4.73
C PHE A 311 -9.48 -3.70 4.38
N MET A 312 -9.17 -4.79 3.68
CA MET A 312 -7.84 -5.16 3.20
C MET A 312 -7.54 -4.52 1.84
N ILE A 313 -6.41 -3.83 1.72
CA ILE A 313 -5.89 -3.27 0.47
C ILE A 313 -4.58 -3.97 0.13
N LEU A 314 -4.61 -4.75 -0.95
CA LEU A 314 -3.49 -5.61 -1.34
C LEU A 314 -2.48 -4.96 -2.30
N GLY A 315 -2.78 -3.80 -2.89
CA GLY A 315 -1.92 -3.29 -3.98
C GLY A 315 -1.89 -4.29 -5.15
N ASP A 316 -0.74 -4.35 -5.80
CA ASP A 316 -0.42 -5.36 -6.80
C ASP A 316 0.42 -6.49 -6.20
N ALA A 317 0.27 -6.72 -4.89
CA ALA A 317 0.88 -7.85 -4.21
C ALA A 317 0.48 -9.15 -4.91
N TYR A 318 1.45 -10.06 -5.02
CA TYR A 318 1.25 -11.33 -5.68
C TYR A 318 1.77 -12.49 -4.82
N GLN A 319 2.07 -13.62 -5.44
CA GLN A 319 2.37 -14.89 -4.78
C GLN A 319 3.39 -14.77 -3.63
N ILE A 320 4.50 -14.05 -3.79
CA ILE A 320 5.52 -13.95 -2.73
C ILE A 320 4.97 -13.26 -1.49
N ALA A 321 4.37 -12.08 -1.68
CA ALA A 321 3.75 -11.32 -0.59
C ALA A 321 2.65 -12.15 0.08
N SER A 322 1.89 -12.93 -0.70
CA SER A 322 0.90 -13.87 -0.17
C SER A 322 1.53 -14.93 0.73
N ASP A 323 2.60 -15.58 0.28
CA ASP A 323 3.24 -16.66 1.03
C ASP A 323 3.84 -16.14 2.33
N VAL A 324 4.47 -14.96 2.28
CA VAL A 324 4.96 -14.24 3.48
C VAL A 324 3.81 -13.96 4.45
N MET A 325 2.74 -13.31 3.98
CA MET A 325 1.60 -12.97 4.85
C MET A 325 0.92 -14.21 5.44
N CYS A 326 0.72 -15.26 4.64
CA CYS A 326 0.15 -16.53 5.09
C CYS A 326 1.01 -17.18 6.18
N SER A 327 2.33 -17.18 5.98
CA SER A 327 3.29 -17.72 6.94
C SER A 327 3.28 -16.93 8.25
N ILE A 328 3.32 -15.60 8.19
CA ILE A 328 3.45 -14.74 9.38
C ILE A 328 2.15 -14.69 10.19
N TYR A 329 0.99 -14.59 9.52
CA TYR A 329 -0.26 -14.24 10.18
C TYR A 329 -1.34 -15.33 10.13
N GLY A 330 -1.33 -16.19 9.11
CA GLY A 330 -2.37 -17.19 8.90
C GLY A 330 -3.78 -16.60 9.07
N LYS A 331 -4.57 -17.14 10.01
CA LYS A 331 -5.97 -16.72 10.24
C LYS A 331 -6.14 -15.28 10.71
N ASP A 332 -5.08 -14.66 11.23
CA ASP A 332 -5.14 -13.26 11.67
C ASP A 332 -5.19 -12.27 10.49
N LEU A 333 -5.07 -12.74 9.24
CA LEU A 333 -5.35 -11.96 8.02
C LEU A 333 -6.84 -11.66 7.82
N LYS A 334 -7.73 -12.29 8.58
CA LYS A 334 -9.18 -12.14 8.47
C LYS A 334 -9.57 -10.67 8.29
N SER A 335 -10.34 -10.41 7.24
CA SER A 335 -10.91 -9.10 6.93
C SER A 335 -12.37 -9.25 6.47
N ASP A 336 -13.17 -8.17 6.54
CA ASP A 336 -14.57 -8.16 6.10
C ASP A 336 -14.68 -7.84 4.61
N VAL A 337 -13.79 -7.00 4.09
CA VAL A 337 -13.69 -6.64 2.68
C VAL A 337 -12.22 -6.75 2.26
N SER A 338 -11.97 -7.15 1.00
CA SER A 338 -10.63 -7.13 0.41
C SER A 338 -10.68 -6.61 -1.01
N THR A 339 -9.68 -5.84 -1.41
CA THR A 339 -9.42 -5.64 -2.84
C THR A 339 -9.03 -6.97 -3.48
N VAL A 340 -9.30 -7.10 -4.77
CA VAL A 340 -8.65 -8.10 -5.61
C VAL A 340 -7.32 -7.52 -6.06
N SER A 341 -6.22 -8.10 -5.58
CA SER A 341 -4.84 -7.69 -5.90
C SER A 341 -4.55 -7.68 -7.40
N HIS A 342 -3.69 -6.74 -7.83
CA HIS A 342 -3.12 -6.73 -9.18
C HIS A 342 -4.19 -6.78 -10.28
N HIS A 343 -5.30 -6.07 -10.08
CA HIS A 343 -6.45 -6.01 -10.99
C HIS A 343 -7.03 -7.37 -11.41
N GLY A 344 -6.78 -8.42 -10.62
CA GLY A 344 -7.17 -9.80 -10.92
C GLY A 344 -6.22 -10.57 -11.81
N TRP A 345 -5.06 -10.01 -12.16
CA TRP A 345 -3.99 -10.70 -12.88
C TRP A 345 -3.26 -11.66 -11.94
N TRP A 346 -1.92 -11.72 -12.03
CA TRP A 346 -1.09 -12.62 -11.24
C TRP A 346 -0.95 -12.04 -9.84
N GLY A 347 -2.04 -12.05 -9.09
CA GLY A 347 -2.16 -11.46 -7.76
C GLY A 347 -1.96 -12.48 -6.64
N CYS A 348 -2.50 -12.16 -5.48
CA CYS A 348 -2.39 -12.98 -4.29
C CYS A 348 -2.99 -14.39 -4.46
N SER A 349 -2.44 -15.35 -3.71
CA SER A 349 -2.83 -16.76 -3.80
C SER A 349 -4.22 -17.03 -3.22
N LYS A 350 -4.86 -18.15 -3.62
CA LYS A 350 -6.10 -18.61 -2.95
C LYS A 350 -5.89 -18.74 -1.46
N GLU A 351 -4.76 -19.30 -1.03
CA GLU A 351 -4.51 -19.51 0.39
C GLU A 351 -4.58 -18.20 1.17
N ALA A 352 -3.99 -17.12 0.62
CA ALA A 352 -4.14 -15.79 1.20
C ALA A 352 -5.60 -15.36 1.27
N TYR A 353 -6.37 -15.49 0.19
CA TYR A 353 -7.81 -15.16 0.21
C TYR A 353 -8.65 -16.06 1.14
N ASN A 354 -8.25 -17.30 1.38
CA ASN A 354 -8.91 -18.18 2.36
C ASN A 354 -8.66 -17.70 3.80
N TYR A 355 -7.45 -17.20 4.09
CA TYR A 355 -7.13 -16.61 5.39
C TYR A 355 -7.77 -15.23 5.57
N ILE A 356 -7.74 -14.38 4.54
CA ILE A 356 -8.43 -13.07 4.52
C ILE A 356 -9.94 -13.28 4.67
N SER A 357 -10.50 -14.28 3.98
CA SER A 357 -11.90 -14.71 4.09
C SER A 357 -12.91 -13.54 3.99
N PRO A 358 -12.80 -12.61 3.03
CA PRO A 358 -13.62 -11.41 3.06
C PRO A 358 -15.07 -11.71 2.68
N LYS A 359 -16.03 -10.95 3.22
CA LYS A 359 -17.43 -11.00 2.78
C LYS A 359 -17.55 -10.47 1.35
N PHE A 360 -16.88 -9.36 1.05
CA PHE A 360 -16.87 -8.73 -0.27
C PHE A 360 -15.46 -8.63 -0.86
N PHE A 361 -15.36 -8.82 -2.17
CA PHE A 361 -14.20 -8.55 -3.00
C PHE A 361 -14.44 -7.28 -3.80
N VAL A 362 -13.52 -6.32 -3.72
CA VAL A 362 -13.59 -5.09 -4.52
C VAL A 362 -12.64 -5.25 -5.69
N PHE A 363 -13.19 -5.37 -6.90
CA PHE A 363 -12.43 -5.71 -8.09
C PHE A 363 -12.01 -4.44 -8.84
N PRO A 364 -10.70 -4.09 -8.92
CA PRO A 364 -10.22 -2.84 -9.52
C PRO A 364 -10.07 -2.94 -11.05
N HIS A 365 -11.16 -3.36 -11.69
CA HIS A 365 -11.21 -3.49 -13.13
C HIS A 365 -12.65 -3.52 -13.68
N SER A 366 -12.79 -3.23 -14.97
CA SER A 366 -14.04 -3.36 -15.73
C SER A 366 -14.74 -4.72 -15.65
N ARG A 367 -16.05 -4.70 -15.87
CA ARG A 367 -16.88 -5.92 -15.96
C ARG A 367 -16.42 -6.83 -17.09
N ARG A 368 -15.95 -6.27 -18.20
CA ARG A 368 -15.44 -7.06 -19.33
C ARG A 368 -14.25 -7.93 -18.93
N TRP A 369 -13.33 -7.40 -18.12
CA TRP A 369 -12.18 -8.17 -17.64
C TRP A 369 -12.58 -9.18 -16.57
N PHE A 370 -13.47 -8.81 -15.67
CA PHE A 370 -14.05 -9.76 -14.72
C PHE A 370 -14.65 -10.98 -15.44
N ASP A 371 -15.52 -10.75 -16.44
CA ASP A 371 -16.13 -11.80 -17.24
C ASP A 371 -15.09 -12.61 -18.06
N ARG A 372 -13.95 -11.99 -18.41
CA ARG A 372 -12.85 -12.66 -19.10
C ARG A 372 -12.06 -13.56 -18.15
N PHE A 373 -11.67 -13.07 -16.98
CA PHE A 373 -10.96 -13.85 -15.96
C PHE A 373 -11.75 -15.07 -15.55
N LEU A 374 -13.08 -14.95 -15.41
CA LEU A 374 -13.98 -16.08 -15.14
C LEU A 374 -14.00 -17.16 -16.23
N LYS A 375 -13.63 -16.81 -17.46
CA LYS A 375 -13.61 -17.73 -18.61
C LYS A 375 -12.20 -18.23 -18.93
N MET A 376 -11.16 -17.66 -18.32
CA MET A 376 -9.79 -18.13 -18.52
C MET A 376 -9.68 -19.58 -18.02
N LYS A 377 -9.14 -20.46 -18.88
CA LYS A 377 -8.83 -21.85 -18.55
C LYS A 377 -7.33 -22.09 -18.69
N PRO A 378 -6.71 -22.96 -17.87
CA PRO A 378 -5.35 -23.46 -18.09
C PRO A 378 -5.20 -23.92 -19.54
N ASP A 379 -4.30 -23.30 -20.31
CA ASP A 379 -3.92 -23.78 -21.64
C ASP A 379 -2.51 -24.37 -21.59
N PRO A 380 -2.39 -25.69 -21.37
CA PRO A 380 -1.09 -26.34 -21.21
C PRO A 380 -0.21 -26.30 -22.47
N GLU A 381 -0.73 -25.91 -23.65
CA GLU A 381 0.04 -25.82 -24.90
C GLU A 381 0.57 -24.41 -25.21
N ASN A 382 0.13 -23.39 -24.46
CA ASN A 382 0.59 -22.02 -24.67
C ASN A 382 2.02 -21.85 -24.13
N LYS A 383 3.01 -21.68 -25.03
CA LYS A 383 4.44 -21.55 -24.65
C LYS A 383 4.74 -20.37 -23.73
N ASN A 384 3.96 -19.29 -23.78
CA ASN A 384 4.06 -18.21 -22.80
C ASN A 384 3.50 -18.66 -21.44
N GLN A 385 2.45 -19.49 -21.40
CA GLN A 385 1.99 -20.08 -20.13
C GLN A 385 2.95 -21.16 -19.61
N GLN A 386 3.72 -21.84 -20.45
CA GLN A 386 4.74 -22.82 -20.01
C GLN A 386 6.01 -22.15 -19.43
N LEU A 387 6.45 -21.02 -19.98
CA LEU A 387 7.54 -20.20 -19.40
C LEU A 387 7.14 -19.53 -18.08
N TYR A 388 5.83 -19.32 -17.89
CA TYR A 388 5.23 -18.66 -16.74
C TYR A 388 4.20 -19.58 -16.02
N GLY A 389 4.49 -20.88 -15.90
CA GLY A 389 3.52 -21.91 -15.42
C GLY A 389 2.91 -21.66 -14.04
N LEU A 390 3.69 -21.14 -13.09
CA LEU A 390 3.20 -20.72 -11.77
C LEU A 390 2.32 -19.45 -11.82
N PHE A 391 2.53 -18.61 -12.82
CA PHE A 391 1.87 -17.31 -12.94
C PHE A 391 0.44 -17.48 -13.46
N TYR A 392 0.19 -18.35 -14.45
CA TYR A 392 -1.16 -18.56 -14.97
C TYR A 392 -2.12 -19.23 -13.97
N GLU A 393 -1.58 -20.09 -13.09
CA GLU A 393 -2.33 -20.67 -11.98
C GLU A 393 -2.89 -19.57 -11.05
N SER A 394 -2.11 -18.54 -10.69
CA SER A 394 -2.53 -17.48 -9.76
C SER A 394 -3.76 -16.65 -10.21
N THR A 395 -3.85 -16.30 -11.51
CA THR A 395 -4.97 -15.52 -12.08
C THR A 395 -6.27 -16.29 -12.13
N ILE A 396 -6.22 -17.54 -12.59
CA ILE A 396 -7.40 -18.42 -12.64
C ILE A 396 -7.83 -18.78 -11.22
N HIS A 397 -6.86 -18.97 -10.32
CA HIS A 397 -7.15 -19.33 -8.95
C HIS A 397 -7.86 -18.25 -8.15
N THR A 398 -7.60 -16.96 -8.38
CA THR A 398 -8.31 -15.90 -7.64
C THR A 398 -9.84 -16.00 -7.82
N PHE A 399 -10.33 -16.40 -9.00
CA PHE A 399 -11.76 -16.48 -9.31
C PHE A 399 -12.37 -17.89 -9.25
N ASP A 400 -11.63 -18.95 -9.61
CA ASP A 400 -12.11 -20.32 -9.46
C ASP A 400 -12.11 -20.81 -8.01
N MET A 401 -11.38 -20.14 -7.12
CA MET A 401 -11.09 -20.69 -5.80
C MET A 401 -11.78 -19.99 -4.62
N VAL A 402 -12.32 -18.78 -4.80
CA VAL A 402 -12.83 -17.94 -3.69
C VAL A 402 -14.36 -17.89 -3.60
N ASP A 403 -15.03 -18.82 -4.30
CA ASP A 403 -16.49 -18.93 -4.47
C ASP A 403 -16.99 -18.18 -5.72
N ARG A 404 -17.79 -18.86 -6.54
CA ARG A 404 -18.44 -18.27 -7.74
C ARG A 404 -19.72 -17.51 -7.37
N ASP A 405 -19.89 -17.20 -6.08
CA ASP A 405 -20.94 -16.33 -5.61
C ASP A 405 -20.67 -14.89 -6.07
N PHE A 406 -21.19 -14.58 -7.26
CA PHE A 406 -21.01 -13.30 -7.94
C PHE A 406 -21.51 -12.10 -7.12
N GLU A 407 -22.40 -12.31 -6.15
CA GLU A 407 -22.92 -11.25 -5.29
C GLU A 407 -21.83 -10.69 -4.34
N ARG A 408 -20.74 -11.44 -4.15
CA ARG A 408 -19.62 -11.03 -3.30
C ARG A 408 -18.63 -10.11 -4.03
N TYR A 409 -18.66 -10.03 -5.36
CA TYR A 409 -17.75 -9.19 -6.12
C TYR A 409 -18.38 -7.82 -6.44
N LEU A 410 -17.73 -6.77 -5.98
CA LEU A 410 -18.11 -5.37 -6.19
C LEU A 410 -17.23 -4.78 -7.28
N LEU A 411 -17.86 -4.31 -8.37
CA LEU A 411 -17.17 -3.75 -9.53
C LEU A 411 -17.61 -2.30 -9.75
N ALA A 412 -16.68 -1.35 -9.67
CA ALA A 412 -16.89 0.03 -10.08
C ALA A 412 -16.78 0.18 -11.62
N ASP A 413 -17.71 -0.42 -12.36
CA ASP A 413 -17.69 -0.47 -13.84
C ASP A 413 -18.65 0.53 -14.51
N HIS A 414 -19.83 0.73 -13.93
CA HIS A 414 -20.81 1.73 -14.39
C HIS A 414 -21.01 2.87 -13.41
N TYR A 415 -20.73 2.64 -12.13
CA TYR A 415 -20.90 3.59 -11.04
C TYR A 415 -19.73 3.43 -10.08
N ASN A 416 -19.39 4.48 -9.34
CA ASN A 416 -18.54 4.32 -8.16
C ASN A 416 -19.24 3.35 -7.18
N LYS A 417 -18.45 2.56 -6.47
CA LYS A 417 -18.96 1.64 -5.45
C LYS A 417 -18.55 2.14 -4.09
N THR A 418 -19.53 2.47 -3.25
CA THR A 418 -19.26 2.89 -1.87
C THR A 418 -19.73 1.83 -0.89
N ILE A 419 -18.87 1.51 0.07
CA ILE A 419 -19.16 0.63 1.20
C ILE A 419 -19.14 1.46 2.47
N THR A 420 -20.26 1.50 3.20
CA THR A 420 -20.31 2.08 4.54
C THR A 420 -19.83 1.04 5.54
N LEU A 421 -18.66 1.23 6.15
CA LEU A 421 -18.00 0.19 6.96
C LEU A 421 -18.83 -0.22 8.17
N LYS A 422 -19.52 0.72 8.82
CA LYS A 422 -20.39 0.45 9.99
C LYS A 422 -21.43 -0.66 9.77
N THR A 423 -21.96 -0.80 8.56
CA THR A 423 -23.04 -1.74 8.21
C THR A 423 -22.66 -2.73 7.12
N LEU A 424 -21.50 -2.54 6.50
CA LEU A 424 -21.11 -3.18 5.23
C LEU A 424 -22.17 -3.00 4.12
N ALA A 425 -22.97 -1.93 4.18
CA ALA A 425 -23.93 -1.62 3.13
C ALA A 425 -23.19 -1.11 1.90
N VAL A 426 -23.56 -1.65 0.73
CA VAL A 426 -22.98 -1.27 -0.56
C VAL A 426 -23.99 -0.43 -1.33
N ARG A 427 -23.54 0.69 -1.90
CA ARG A 427 -24.35 1.51 -2.81
C ARG A 427 -23.58 1.88 -4.07
N ASN A 428 -24.35 2.14 -5.13
CA ASN A 428 -23.86 2.79 -6.34
C ASN A 428 -23.99 4.30 -6.12
N GLU A 429 -22.90 5.05 -6.29
CA GLU A 429 -23.02 6.51 -6.37
C GLU A 429 -23.41 6.89 -7.81
N GLU A 430 -24.29 7.88 -7.97
CA GLU A 430 -24.66 8.40 -9.29
C GLU A 430 -23.42 8.91 -10.04
N ARG A 431 -23.44 8.84 -11.37
CA ARG A 431 -22.32 9.33 -12.18
C ARG A 431 -22.24 10.85 -12.11
N PHE A 432 -21.06 11.36 -11.79
CA PHE A 432 -20.73 12.78 -12.00
C PHE A 432 -21.04 13.25 -13.44
N ASN A 433 -20.94 12.38 -14.45
CA ASN A 433 -21.02 12.75 -15.88
C ASN A 433 -22.32 12.43 -16.64
N GLU A 434 -23.37 11.87 -16.03
CA GLU A 434 -24.70 11.91 -16.69
C GLU A 434 -25.19 13.37 -16.84
N GLN A 435 -24.72 14.26 -15.98
CA GLN A 435 -24.96 15.71 -16.08
C GLN A 435 -24.15 16.41 -17.20
N TYR A 436 -23.07 15.79 -17.72
CA TYR A 436 -22.13 16.40 -18.67
C TYR A 436 -22.09 15.75 -20.06
N GLY A 437 -22.99 14.81 -20.35
CA GLY A 437 -23.28 14.38 -21.73
C GLY A 437 -22.22 13.52 -22.42
N TYR A 438 -21.35 12.82 -21.69
CA TYR A 438 -20.43 11.83 -22.27
C TYR A 438 -21.16 10.49 -22.47
N PRO A 439 -21.43 10.05 -23.72
CA PRO A 439 -22.02 8.74 -23.97
C PRO A 439 -21.01 7.62 -23.71
N TYR A 440 -21.52 6.47 -23.27
CA TYR A 440 -20.80 5.21 -23.18
C TYR A 440 -20.55 4.60 -24.55
#